data_AF-A0A820VAM7-F1
#
_entry.id   AF-A0A820VAM7-F1
#
_cell.length_a   1.000
_cell.length_b   1.000
_cell.length_c   1.000
_cell.angle_alpha   90.00
_cell.angle_beta   90.00
_cell.angle_gamma   90.00
#
_symmetry.space_group_name_H-M   'P 1'
#
loop_
_entity.id
_entity.type
_entity.pdbx_description
1 polymer ?
#
loop_
_entity_poly.entity_id
_entity_poly.type
_entity_poly.pdbx_seq_one_letter_code
_entity_poly.pdbx_strand_id
1 'polypeptide(L)'
;MTVTYLGGLPNINFHHINNQQKCRGNKRKRLINIPSVRTFKTHQSFSKTLKKVNSSLPKCDNKKNVIVQHLAQKFWLLSKSKHQRTSLKLADKLKDDVHNFYVRNDISYQLPGKRDVVVAKEDDGSKITYQKRILLNSLRENYEFFKEENKNVNLSRSSFAELRPVFVIPKAALAHRNCLCLYHENICLLLKSLDKYVGGNYCSSLETFTNSLVEEQVSNGSAKITWSQWMNECGRAEKKEFSGTVDEAVLLLKSRVECLLFHVYIKREQSRYFEKLKTEVTDEKVVLQVDFAENFSMKEQDEIQQAHWNSKSLSIFTAFVWSKTENFSFSLPSSDVTHDTFVVNSALEIILNHVESVLPNVTEINCFSDGAASQFKQRYHFRNLTSIANERNIDLRWNFFATSHGKGVVDGIVGVVKRLVWSAILAGDVCRSVEDFIKLARKKTDKIIVTEIKIDEIQKSKIKLENIFKTAKSVPEPQKMHYVKVVNENELEVSYYSMCAQRKRVKY
;
A
#
# COMPACT_ATOMS: atom_id res chain seq x y z
N MET A 1 14.92 -32.81 -9.14
CA MET A 1 15.77 -32.74 -7.94
C MET A 1 15.48 -31.44 -7.22
N THR A 2 15.18 -31.56 -5.94
CA THR A 2 14.70 -30.55 -5.00
C THR A 2 15.61 -29.33 -4.90
N VAL A 3 15.08 -28.14 -5.23
CA VAL A 3 15.73 -26.86 -4.95
C VAL A 3 15.34 -26.43 -3.53
N THR A 4 16.30 -26.56 -2.63
CA THR A 4 16.29 -26.07 -1.26
C THR A 4 16.36 -24.54 -1.24
N TYR A 5 15.29 -23.89 -0.79
CA TYR A 5 15.33 -22.51 -0.30
C TYR A 5 16.04 -22.48 1.05
N LEU A 6 17.28 -21.97 1.07
CA LEU A 6 17.98 -21.59 2.30
C LEU A 6 18.02 -20.07 2.37
N GLY A 7 17.17 -19.54 3.25
CA GLY A 7 17.05 -18.12 3.60
C GLY A 7 16.10 -18.04 4.78
N GLY A 8 16.53 -18.57 5.93
CA GLY A 8 15.73 -18.61 7.15
C GLY A 8 15.41 -17.19 7.63
N LEU A 9 14.12 -16.83 7.58
CA LEU A 9 13.57 -15.68 8.29
C LEU A 9 13.34 -16.06 9.76
N PRO A 10 13.61 -15.16 10.72
CA PRO A 10 13.33 -15.40 12.13
C PRO A 10 11.84 -15.62 12.38
N ASN A 11 11.56 -16.45 13.37
CA ASN A 11 10.27 -17.09 13.63
C ASN A 11 9.35 -16.16 14.45
N ILE A 12 8.87 -15.07 13.83
CA ILE A 12 8.13 -13.98 14.50
C ILE A 12 6.96 -14.53 15.33
N ASN A 13 7.12 -14.48 16.66
CA ASN A 13 6.12 -14.94 17.62
C ASN A 13 5.29 -13.75 18.13
N PHE A 14 3.98 -13.79 17.91
CA PHE A 14 3.06 -12.71 18.28
C PHE A 14 2.99 -12.50 19.81
N HIS A 15 3.73 -11.50 20.32
CA HIS A 15 3.92 -11.29 21.76
C HIS A 15 2.79 -10.52 22.48
N HIS A 16 1.59 -10.44 21.92
CA HIS A 16 0.46 -9.73 22.55
C HIS A 16 -0.14 -10.44 23.79
N ILE A 17 0.37 -11.62 24.16
CA ILE A 17 -0.18 -12.52 25.18
C ILE A 17 0.31 -12.23 26.62
N ASN A 18 1.44 -11.53 26.81
CA ASN A 18 2.12 -11.52 28.12
C ASN A 18 1.61 -10.49 29.15
N ASN A 19 0.93 -9.41 28.74
CA ASN A 19 0.49 -8.38 29.70
C ASN A 19 -0.78 -8.73 30.48
N GLN A 20 -1.62 -9.65 29.97
CA GLN A 20 -2.78 -10.14 30.72
C GLN A 20 -2.45 -11.25 31.73
N GLN A 21 -1.29 -11.92 31.60
CA GLN A 21 -0.90 -13.00 32.52
C GLN A 21 -0.30 -12.47 33.83
N LYS A 22 0.45 -11.35 33.79
CA LYS A 22 1.07 -10.75 34.98
C LYS A 22 0.04 -10.20 35.99
N CYS A 23 -1.05 -9.58 35.52
CA CYS A 23 -2.15 -9.13 36.37
C CYS A 23 -2.93 -10.30 37.02
N ARG A 24 -2.93 -11.50 36.41
CA ARG A 24 -3.60 -12.69 36.95
C ARG A 24 -2.76 -13.42 38.01
N GLY A 25 -1.42 -13.32 37.95
CA GLY A 25 -0.52 -13.91 38.95
C GLY A 25 -0.64 -13.26 40.33
N ASN A 26 -0.76 -11.93 40.39
CA ASN A 26 -0.82 -11.19 41.66
C ASN A 26 -2.15 -11.35 42.42
N LYS A 27 -3.25 -11.68 41.73
CA LYS A 27 -4.54 -12.00 42.37
C LYS A 27 -4.57 -13.39 43.01
N ARG A 28 -3.70 -14.31 42.57
CA ARG A 28 -3.65 -15.71 43.03
C ARG A 28 -2.96 -15.88 44.39
N LYS A 29 -2.09 -14.94 44.79
CA LYS A 29 -1.41 -14.94 46.10
C LYS A 29 -2.31 -14.56 47.30
N ARG A 30 -3.56 -14.15 47.07
CA ARG A 30 -4.51 -13.77 48.14
C ARG A 30 -5.51 -14.86 48.56
N LEU A 31 -5.36 -16.11 48.10
CA LEU A 31 -6.40 -17.15 48.24
C LEU A 31 -6.01 -18.36 49.13
N ILE A 32 -5.01 -18.25 50.01
CA ILE A 32 -4.66 -19.32 50.96
C ILE A 32 -4.79 -18.82 52.40
N ASN A 33 -5.89 -18.15 52.72
CA ASN A 33 -6.29 -17.92 54.11
C ASN A 33 -7.82 -18.09 54.19
N ILE A 34 -8.25 -19.32 54.42
CA ILE A 34 -9.64 -19.63 54.73
C ILE A 34 -9.79 -19.43 56.25
N PRO A 35 -10.57 -18.45 56.74
CA PRO A 35 -10.89 -18.39 58.16
C PRO A 35 -11.76 -19.59 58.51
N SER A 36 -11.30 -20.42 59.44
CA SER A 36 -12.08 -21.54 59.95
C SER A 36 -13.26 -21.03 60.78
N VAL A 37 -14.47 -21.50 60.43
CA VAL A 37 -15.56 -21.86 61.35
C VAL A 37 -16.22 -20.73 62.17
N ARG A 38 -17.32 -20.17 61.61
CA ARG A 38 -18.62 -19.76 62.23
C ARG A 38 -19.19 -18.47 61.61
N THR A 39 -19.64 -18.55 60.37
CA THR A 39 -20.44 -17.48 59.73
C THR A 39 -21.94 -17.58 60.04
N PHE A 40 -22.44 -18.74 60.49
CA PHE A 40 -23.83 -18.94 60.90
C PHE A 40 -23.95 -18.91 62.43
N LYS A 41 -24.92 -18.16 62.97
CA LYS A 41 -25.12 -17.94 64.41
C LYS A 41 -25.48 -19.22 65.19
N THR A 42 -26.15 -20.19 64.56
CA THR A 42 -26.51 -21.50 65.18
C THR A 42 -26.47 -22.64 64.17
N HIS A 43 -26.20 -23.87 64.63
CA HIS A 43 -26.24 -25.08 63.78
C HIS A 43 -27.61 -25.28 63.11
N GLN A 44 -28.71 -25.00 63.82
CA GLN A 44 -30.06 -25.09 63.28
C GLN A 44 -30.29 -24.14 62.10
N SER A 45 -29.74 -22.91 62.15
CA SER A 45 -29.84 -21.94 61.06
C SER A 45 -29.08 -22.40 59.79
N PHE A 46 -27.93 -23.05 59.97
CA PHE A 46 -27.17 -23.65 58.89
C PHE A 46 -27.94 -24.82 58.25
N SER A 47 -28.45 -25.76 59.05
CA SER A 47 -29.20 -26.92 58.54
C SER A 47 -30.47 -26.52 57.79
N LYS A 48 -31.21 -25.49 58.26
CA LYS A 48 -32.40 -24.97 57.57
C LYS A 48 -32.05 -24.36 56.21
N THR A 49 -30.99 -23.55 56.16
CA THR A 49 -30.50 -22.94 54.91
C THR A 49 -30.02 -24.01 53.92
N LEU A 50 -29.25 -25.00 54.39
CA LEU A 50 -28.75 -26.09 53.56
C LEU A 50 -29.89 -26.93 52.97
N LYS A 51 -30.93 -27.23 53.77
CA LYS A 51 -32.11 -27.97 53.31
C LYS A 51 -32.87 -27.20 52.23
N LYS A 52 -32.99 -25.88 52.36
CA LYS A 52 -33.62 -25.01 51.35
C LYS A 52 -32.82 -24.99 50.05
N VAL A 53 -31.51 -24.83 50.12
CA VAL A 53 -30.63 -24.86 48.93
C VAL A 53 -30.70 -26.22 48.24
N ASN A 54 -30.63 -27.32 48.99
CA ASN A 54 -30.74 -28.67 48.42
C ASN A 54 -32.10 -28.93 47.77
N SER A 55 -33.19 -28.40 48.33
CA SER A 55 -34.53 -28.52 47.71
C SER A 55 -34.67 -27.74 46.41
N SER A 56 -33.84 -26.72 46.19
CA SER A 56 -33.84 -25.91 44.95
C SER A 56 -32.89 -26.43 43.87
N LEU A 57 -32.06 -27.44 44.16
CA LEU A 57 -31.17 -28.04 43.17
C LEU A 57 -31.93 -29.07 42.29
N PRO A 58 -31.54 -29.27 41.02
CA PRO A 58 -32.18 -30.26 40.15
C PRO A 58 -32.11 -31.68 40.73
N LYS A 59 -33.09 -32.55 40.45
CA LYS A 59 -33.09 -33.94 40.98
C LYS A 59 -31.92 -34.80 40.44
N CYS A 60 -31.50 -34.58 39.20
CA CYS A 60 -30.44 -35.35 38.53
C CYS A 60 -29.03 -34.96 39.03
N ASP A 61 -28.26 -35.95 39.51
CA ASP A 61 -26.96 -35.73 40.15
C ASP A 61 -25.91 -35.11 39.21
N ASN A 62 -25.92 -35.46 37.93
CA ASN A 62 -25.03 -34.83 36.94
C ASN A 62 -25.32 -33.32 36.79
N LYS A 63 -26.59 -32.93 36.78
CA LYS A 63 -26.99 -31.51 36.71
C LYS A 63 -26.66 -30.78 38.01
N LYS A 64 -26.84 -31.42 39.18
CA LYS A 64 -26.40 -30.87 40.47
C LYS A 64 -24.90 -30.60 40.46
N ASN A 65 -24.10 -31.57 40.03
CA ASN A 65 -22.64 -31.46 40.01
C ASN A 65 -22.16 -30.30 39.12
N VAL A 66 -22.73 -30.14 37.92
CA VAL A 66 -22.38 -29.03 37.03
C VAL A 66 -22.72 -27.67 37.65
N ILE A 67 -23.89 -27.54 38.26
CA ILE A 67 -24.33 -26.28 38.90
C ILE A 67 -23.46 -25.96 40.12
N VAL A 68 -23.19 -26.94 40.97
CA VAL A 68 -22.34 -26.78 42.15
C VAL A 68 -20.91 -26.41 41.72
N GLN A 69 -20.37 -27.04 40.67
CA GLN A 69 -19.07 -26.67 40.11
C GLN A 69 -19.07 -25.24 39.56
N HIS A 70 -20.12 -24.81 38.85
CA HIS A 70 -20.24 -23.44 38.35
C HIS A 70 -20.34 -22.41 39.48
N LEU A 71 -21.11 -22.71 40.52
CA LEU A 71 -21.21 -21.85 41.72
C LEU A 71 -19.86 -21.77 42.43
N ALA A 72 -19.17 -22.89 42.61
CA ALA A 72 -17.83 -22.92 43.19
C ALA A 72 -16.82 -22.12 42.35
N GLN A 73 -16.90 -22.17 41.01
CA GLN A 73 -16.10 -21.30 40.13
C GLN A 73 -16.47 -19.82 40.26
N LYS A 74 -17.77 -19.50 40.42
CA LYS A 74 -18.27 -18.11 40.61
C LYS A 74 -17.79 -17.50 41.92
N PHE A 75 -17.71 -18.32 42.98
CA PHE A 75 -17.17 -17.92 44.29
C PHE A 75 -15.65 -18.12 44.39
N TRP A 76 -14.96 -18.38 43.26
CA TRP A 76 -13.50 -18.51 43.17
C TRP A 76 -12.90 -19.67 43.99
N LEU A 77 -13.73 -20.65 44.36
CA LEU A 77 -13.34 -21.88 45.08
C LEU A 77 -12.75 -22.95 44.13
N LEU A 78 -13.10 -22.91 42.84
CA LEU A 78 -12.54 -23.78 41.79
C LEU A 78 -11.98 -22.95 40.64
N SER A 79 -10.83 -23.35 40.08
CA SER A 79 -10.31 -22.75 38.86
C SER A 79 -11.12 -23.20 37.64
N LYS A 80 -11.51 -22.27 36.75
CA LYS A 80 -12.12 -22.63 35.46
C LYS A 80 -11.19 -23.57 34.69
N SER A 81 -11.72 -24.67 34.16
CA SER A 81 -10.96 -25.54 33.26
C SER A 81 -10.52 -24.72 32.05
N LYS A 82 -9.21 -24.70 31.78
CA LYS A 82 -8.71 -24.15 30.52
C LYS A 82 -9.11 -25.13 29.44
N HIS A 83 -10.08 -24.78 28.60
CA HIS A 83 -10.16 -25.43 27.29
C HIS A 83 -8.84 -25.12 26.57
N GLN A 84 -7.97 -26.12 26.46
CA GLN A 84 -6.86 -26.08 25.52
C GLN A 84 -7.49 -26.11 24.13
N ARG A 85 -7.63 -24.93 23.51
CA ARG A 85 -7.67 -24.87 22.05
C ARG A 85 -6.30 -25.33 21.60
N THR A 86 -6.22 -26.52 21.03
CA THR A 86 -5.11 -26.92 20.17
C THR A 86 -5.02 -25.87 19.07
N SER A 87 -4.10 -24.93 19.19
CA SER A 87 -3.73 -24.08 18.06
C SER A 87 -3.08 -25.02 17.04
N LEU A 88 -3.85 -25.46 16.04
CA LEU A 88 -3.27 -26.03 14.85
C LEU A 88 -2.23 -25.03 14.37
N LYS A 89 -0.95 -25.41 14.42
CA LYS A 89 0.12 -24.56 13.90
C LYS A 89 -0.21 -24.27 12.45
N LEU A 90 -0.50 -23.01 12.17
CA LEU A 90 -0.74 -22.57 10.81
C LEU A 90 0.54 -22.81 10.01
N ALA A 91 0.43 -23.47 8.85
CA ALA A 91 1.58 -23.74 8.01
C ALA A 91 2.30 -22.42 7.68
N ASP A 92 3.63 -22.40 7.76
CA ASP A 92 4.40 -21.17 7.55
C ASP A 92 4.19 -20.60 6.15
N LYS A 93 4.05 -21.47 5.14
CA LYS A 93 3.64 -21.08 3.78
C LYS A 93 2.35 -20.24 3.76
N LEU A 94 1.35 -20.60 4.56
CA LEU A 94 0.10 -19.85 4.60
C LEU A 94 0.28 -18.48 5.28
N LYS A 95 1.19 -18.36 6.25
CA LYS A 95 1.52 -17.06 6.83
C LYS A 95 2.21 -16.17 5.79
N ASP A 96 3.13 -16.75 5.01
CA ASP A 96 3.82 -16.05 3.92
C ASP A 96 2.85 -15.62 2.83
N ASP A 97 1.92 -16.48 2.43
CA ASP A 97 0.89 -16.15 1.44
C ASP A 97 0.01 -14.98 1.91
N VAL A 98 -0.40 -14.97 3.19
CA VAL A 98 -1.18 -13.86 3.79
C VAL A 98 -0.34 -12.59 3.90
N HIS A 99 0.93 -12.70 4.31
CA HIS A 99 1.85 -11.58 4.39
C HIS A 99 2.04 -10.94 3.00
N ASN A 100 2.35 -11.75 1.99
CA ASN A 100 2.54 -11.32 0.62
C ASN A 100 1.26 -10.70 0.05
N PHE A 101 0.10 -11.28 0.33
CA PHE A 101 -1.19 -10.69 -0.03
C PHE A 101 -1.35 -9.27 0.52
N TYR A 102 -1.07 -9.06 1.81
CA TYR A 102 -1.18 -7.74 2.42
C TYR A 102 -0.19 -6.71 1.86
N VAL A 103 0.98 -7.13 1.37
CA VAL A 103 2.02 -6.23 0.85
C VAL A 103 1.82 -5.90 -0.64
N ARG A 104 0.91 -6.57 -1.35
CA ARG A 104 0.56 -6.22 -2.74
C ARG A 104 -0.01 -4.80 -2.86
N ASN A 105 0.33 -4.11 -3.95
CA ASN A 105 -0.03 -2.71 -4.17
C ASN A 105 -1.54 -2.48 -4.43
N ASP A 106 -2.27 -3.49 -4.89
CA ASP A 106 -3.74 -3.45 -5.00
C ASP A 106 -4.48 -3.67 -3.67
N ILE A 107 -3.79 -4.22 -2.66
CA ILE A 107 -4.35 -4.48 -1.33
C ILE A 107 -3.97 -3.37 -0.35
N SER A 108 -2.71 -2.98 -0.34
CA SER A 108 -2.21 -1.85 0.45
C SER A 108 -1.19 -1.03 -0.31
N TYR A 109 -1.15 0.29 -0.09
CA TYR A 109 -0.12 1.15 -0.67
C TYR A 109 0.83 1.66 0.40
N GLN A 110 2.10 1.83 0.04
CA GLN A 110 3.13 2.35 0.94
C GLN A 110 3.02 3.87 1.06
N LEU A 111 3.15 4.39 2.27
CA LEU A 111 3.17 5.84 2.50
C LEU A 111 4.54 6.42 2.18
N PRO A 112 4.63 7.56 1.47
CA PRO A 112 5.90 8.16 1.07
C PRO A 112 6.57 8.99 2.17
N GLY A 113 5.84 9.39 3.21
CA GLY A 113 6.32 10.37 4.18
C GLY A 113 7.43 9.82 5.06
N LYS A 114 8.47 10.63 5.30
CA LYS A 114 9.60 10.26 6.18
C LYS A 114 9.17 9.90 7.63
N ARG A 115 8.01 10.42 8.08
CA ARG A 115 7.42 10.16 9.40
C ARG A 115 6.42 8.99 9.40
N ASP A 116 6.08 8.45 8.24
CA ASP A 116 5.10 7.38 8.11
C ASP A 116 5.74 6.02 8.40
N VAL A 117 6.21 5.82 9.63
CA VAL A 117 6.94 4.61 10.04
C VAL A 117 6.31 3.93 11.24
N VAL A 118 6.53 2.61 11.33
CA VAL A 118 6.20 1.77 12.48
C VAL A 118 7.45 1.03 12.90
N VAL A 119 7.77 1.10 14.19
CA VAL A 119 8.87 0.34 14.78
C VAL A 119 8.31 -0.98 15.30
N ALA A 120 8.76 -2.09 14.72
CA ALA A 120 8.48 -3.42 15.21
C ALA A 120 9.70 -3.96 15.99
N LYS A 121 9.44 -4.84 16.96
CA LYS A 121 10.48 -5.56 17.67
C LYS A 121 10.52 -6.99 17.13
N GLU A 122 11.72 -7.43 16.76
CA GLU A 122 12.00 -8.81 16.37
C GLU A 122 12.17 -9.69 17.62
N ASP A 123 12.17 -11.02 17.43
CA ASP A 123 12.29 -11.99 18.52
C ASP A 123 13.63 -11.90 19.26
N ASP A 124 14.68 -11.46 18.58
CA ASP A 124 16.01 -11.19 19.15
C ASP A 124 16.07 -9.90 19.99
N GLY A 125 14.96 -9.17 20.08
CA GLY A 125 14.84 -7.91 20.80
C GLY A 125 15.32 -6.69 20.00
N SER A 126 15.85 -6.89 18.79
CA SER A 126 16.20 -5.80 17.88
C SER A 126 14.96 -5.04 17.42
N LYS A 127 15.15 -3.77 17.05
CA LYS A 127 14.08 -2.91 16.55
C LYS A 127 14.28 -2.70 15.06
N ILE A 128 13.30 -3.10 14.27
CA ILE A 128 13.25 -2.81 12.85
C ILE A 128 12.21 -1.71 12.58
N THR A 129 12.56 -0.76 11.73
CA THR A 129 11.66 0.33 11.35
C THR A 129 11.11 0.08 9.96
N TYR A 130 9.81 -0.17 9.88
CA TYR A 130 9.10 -0.34 8.61
C TYR A 130 8.43 0.96 8.19
N GLN A 131 8.39 1.20 6.88
CA GLN A 131 7.54 2.23 6.30
C GLN A 131 6.08 1.74 6.30
N LYS A 132 5.15 2.57 6.77
CA LYS A 132 3.72 2.23 6.87
C LYS A 132 3.14 1.91 5.50
N ARG A 133 2.25 0.92 5.47
CA ARG A 133 1.35 0.64 4.36
C ARG A 133 -0.09 0.82 4.82
N ILE A 134 -0.97 1.24 3.93
CA ILE A 134 -2.38 1.50 4.23
C ILE A 134 -3.25 0.57 3.40
N LEU A 135 -4.15 -0.16 4.05
CA LEU A 135 -5.15 -0.98 3.36
C LEU A 135 -6.09 -0.13 2.51
N LEU A 136 -6.29 -0.53 1.25
CA LEU A 136 -7.21 0.12 0.32
C LEU A 136 -8.69 -0.19 0.66
N ASN A 137 -8.96 -1.45 1.01
CA ASN A 137 -10.28 -1.95 1.38
C ASN A 137 -10.36 -2.30 2.88
N SER A 138 -11.56 -2.60 3.36
CA SER A 138 -11.77 -3.12 4.71
C SER A 138 -11.13 -4.51 4.87
N LEU A 139 -10.89 -4.91 6.13
CA LEU A 139 -10.41 -6.26 6.43
C LEU A 139 -11.38 -7.36 5.98
N ARG A 140 -12.68 -7.04 5.89
CA ARG A 140 -13.69 -7.98 5.40
C ARG A 140 -13.53 -8.21 3.91
N GLU A 141 -13.53 -7.14 3.12
CA GLU A 141 -13.38 -7.23 1.65
C GLU A 141 -12.05 -7.89 1.27
N ASN A 142 -10.95 -7.51 1.93
CA ASN A 142 -9.65 -8.13 1.67
C ASN A 142 -9.61 -9.64 2.00
N TYR A 143 -10.37 -10.09 3.00
CA TYR A 143 -10.49 -11.52 3.30
C TYR A 143 -11.30 -12.26 2.22
N GLU A 144 -12.34 -11.63 1.69
CA GLU A 144 -13.13 -12.17 0.58
C GLU A 144 -12.26 -12.30 -0.68
N PHE A 145 -11.50 -11.26 -1.05
CA PHE A 145 -10.52 -11.34 -2.15
C PHE A 145 -9.46 -12.43 -1.94
N PHE A 146 -8.90 -12.54 -0.73
CA PHE A 146 -7.94 -13.59 -0.43
C PHE A 146 -8.53 -15.00 -0.61
N LYS A 147 -9.80 -15.20 -0.22
CA LYS A 147 -10.50 -16.48 -0.39
C LYS A 147 -10.83 -16.80 -1.84
N GLU A 148 -11.17 -15.79 -2.64
CA GLU A 148 -11.40 -15.95 -4.08
C GLU A 148 -10.14 -16.42 -4.81
N GLU A 149 -8.99 -15.85 -4.44
CA GLU A 149 -7.68 -16.23 -4.98
C GLU A 149 -7.19 -17.58 -4.41
N ASN A 150 -7.63 -17.95 -3.20
CA ASN A 150 -7.15 -19.13 -2.47
C ASN A 150 -8.31 -20.03 -2.01
N LYS A 151 -9.08 -20.55 -2.97
CA LYS A 151 -10.33 -21.31 -2.73
C LYS A 151 -10.18 -22.53 -1.80
N ASN A 152 -8.97 -23.10 -1.70
CA ASN A 152 -8.70 -24.32 -0.92
C ASN A 152 -8.10 -24.06 0.47
N VAL A 153 -7.91 -22.80 0.87
CA VAL A 153 -7.28 -22.45 2.15
C VAL A 153 -8.30 -22.38 3.28
N ASN A 154 -8.14 -23.22 4.31
CA ASN A 154 -8.97 -23.15 5.52
C ASN A 154 -8.42 -22.15 6.54
N LEU A 155 -8.65 -20.86 6.28
CA LEU A 155 -8.32 -19.75 7.17
C LEU A 155 -9.59 -18.99 7.56
N SER A 156 -9.75 -18.64 8.84
CA SER A 156 -10.86 -17.82 9.32
C SER A 156 -10.53 -16.32 9.20
N ARG A 157 -11.56 -15.47 9.06
CA ARG A 157 -11.39 -14.01 8.96
C ARG A 157 -10.63 -13.41 10.15
N SER A 158 -10.86 -13.93 11.36
CA SER A 158 -10.13 -13.49 12.56
C SER A 158 -8.65 -13.83 12.47
N SER A 159 -8.31 -15.06 12.07
CA SER A 159 -6.92 -15.49 11.93
C SER A 159 -6.20 -14.71 10.82
N PHE A 160 -6.88 -14.47 9.69
CA PHE A 160 -6.39 -13.61 8.61
C PHE A 160 -6.05 -12.20 9.11
N ALA A 161 -6.96 -11.59 9.87
CA ALA A 161 -6.74 -10.25 10.42
C ALA A 161 -5.60 -10.21 11.45
N GLU A 162 -5.39 -11.28 12.23
CA GLU A 162 -4.29 -11.40 13.19
C GLU A 162 -2.93 -11.56 12.50
N LEU A 163 -2.88 -12.23 11.35
CA LEU A 163 -1.66 -12.41 10.54
C LEU A 163 -1.25 -11.15 9.79
N ARG A 164 -2.05 -10.08 9.86
CA ARG A 164 -1.72 -8.82 9.19
C ARG A 164 -0.40 -8.25 9.74
N PRO A 165 0.56 -7.92 8.87
CA PRO A 165 1.82 -7.30 9.31
C PRO A 165 1.56 -6.00 10.06
N VAL A 166 2.36 -5.75 11.11
CA VAL A 166 2.16 -4.60 12.02
C VAL A 166 2.29 -3.25 11.31
N PHE A 167 3.10 -3.21 10.25
CA PHE A 167 3.30 -2.03 9.41
C PHE A 167 2.19 -1.82 8.37
N VAL A 168 1.27 -2.78 8.20
CA VAL A 168 0.07 -2.65 7.35
C VAL A 168 -1.08 -2.18 8.22
N ILE A 169 -1.39 -0.90 8.11
CA ILE A 169 -2.34 -0.20 8.97
C ILE A 169 -3.74 -0.24 8.34
N PRO A 170 -4.78 -0.57 9.12
CA PRO A 170 -6.15 -0.50 8.62
C PRO A 170 -6.54 0.94 8.34
N LYS A 171 -7.32 1.10 7.28
CA LYS A 171 -7.87 2.39 6.83
C LYS A 171 -8.52 3.23 7.93
N ALA A 172 -9.18 2.59 8.90
CA ALA A 172 -9.83 3.26 10.02
C ALA A 172 -8.86 3.99 10.97
N ALA A 173 -7.57 3.65 10.95
CA ALA A 173 -6.55 4.30 11.78
C ALA A 173 -5.96 5.57 11.13
N LEU A 174 -6.38 5.93 9.91
CA LEU A 174 -6.02 7.21 9.29
C LEU A 174 -7.06 8.29 9.62
N ALA A 175 -6.58 9.51 9.85
CA ALA A 175 -7.42 10.69 10.04
C ALA A 175 -8.21 11.08 8.78
N HIS A 176 -7.78 10.65 7.59
CA HIS A 176 -8.42 10.93 6.31
C HIS A 176 -8.75 9.61 5.56
N ARG A 177 -9.92 9.56 4.92
CA ARG A 177 -10.45 8.36 4.24
C ARG A 177 -10.00 8.28 2.77
N ASN A 178 -9.93 7.05 2.25
CA ASN A 178 -9.90 6.64 0.83
C ASN A 178 -8.66 6.99 -0.02
N CYS A 179 -8.62 6.39 -1.22
CA CYS A 179 -7.88 6.94 -2.35
C CYS A 179 -8.37 8.37 -2.62
N LEU A 180 -7.44 9.32 -2.67
CA LEU A 180 -7.72 10.74 -2.89
C LEU A 180 -7.57 11.15 -4.36
N CYS A 181 -7.77 10.23 -5.31
CA CYS A 181 -7.76 10.61 -6.71
C CYS A 181 -9.07 11.31 -7.07
N LEU A 182 -9.01 12.20 -8.07
CA LEU A 182 -10.17 12.98 -8.53
C LEU A 182 -11.39 12.10 -8.85
N TYR A 183 -11.17 10.95 -9.48
CA TYR A 183 -12.24 10.01 -9.84
C TYR A 183 -12.99 9.46 -8.62
N HIS A 184 -12.28 9.03 -7.58
CA HIS A 184 -12.90 8.47 -6.38
C HIS A 184 -13.47 9.56 -5.48
N GLU A 185 -12.73 10.64 -5.24
CA GLU A 185 -13.13 11.66 -4.27
C GLU A 185 -14.32 12.49 -4.77
N ASN A 186 -14.37 12.88 -6.05
CA ASN A 186 -15.50 13.64 -6.57
C ASN A 186 -16.79 12.84 -6.54
N ILE A 187 -16.73 11.53 -6.82
CA ILE A 187 -17.87 10.64 -6.67
C ILE A 187 -18.26 10.56 -5.20
N CYS A 188 -17.32 10.33 -4.28
CA CYS A 188 -17.61 10.29 -2.84
C CYS A 188 -18.26 11.59 -2.33
N LEU A 189 -17.81 12.76 -2.80
CA LEU A 189 -18.39 14.05 -2.42
C LEU A 189 -19.83 14.20 -2.94
N LEU A 190 -20.08 13.80 -4.19
CA LEU A 190 -21.40 13.85 -4.82
C LEU A 190 -22.38 12.86 -4.16
N LEU A 191 -21.91 11.67 -3.80
CA LEU A 191 -22.68 10.69 -3.04
C LEU A 191 -23.08 11.22 -1.66
N LYS A 192 -22.14 11.83 -0.93
CA LYS A 192 -22.41 12.41 0.40
C LYS A 192 -23.46 13.52 0.35
N SER A 193 -23.51 14.32 -0.71
CA SER A 193 -24.55 15.33 -0.86
C SER A 193 -25.92 14.70 -1.15
N LEU A 194 -25.94 13.62 -1.95
CA LEU A 194 -27.17 12.92 -2.36
C LEU A 194 -27.76 12.01 -1.27
N ASP A 195 -26.95 11.53 -0.32
CA ASP A 195 -27.34 10.56 0.72
C ASP A 195 -28.63 10.95 1.47
N LYS A 196 -28.84 12.25 1.70
CA LYS A 196 -30.03 12.81 2.38
C LYS A 196 -31.34 12.61 1.59
N TYR A 197 -31.25 12.40 0.28
CA TYR A 197 -32.39 12.30 -0.64
C TYR A 197 -32.65 10.86 -1.10
N VAL A 198 -31.77 9.91 -0.73
CA VAL A 198 -31.82 8.49 -1.12
C VAL A 198 -31.94 7.58 0.12
N GLY A 199 -32.52 8.07 1.22
CA GLY A 199 -32.91 7.23 2.35
C GLY A 199 -31.78 6.76 3.29
N GLY A 200 -30.59 7.38 3.26
CA GLY A 200 -29.60 7.31 4.35
C GLY A 200 -28.95 5.94 4.64
N ASN A 201 -29.11 4.92 3.79
CA ASN A 201 -28.48 3.61 3.96
C ASN A 201 -27.14 3.46 3.21
N TYR A 202 -26.69 4.49 2.49
CA TYR A 202 -25.66 4.32 1.47
C TYR A 202 -24.30 4.86 1.91
N CYS A 203 -23.67 4.13 2.83
CA CYS A 203 -22.28 4.37 3.17
C CYS A 203 -21.53 3.06 3.44
N SER A 204 -21.29 2.27 2.38
CA SER A 204 -20.23 1.25 2.46
C SER A 204 -19.58 0.87 1.13
N SER A 205 -20.28 0.89 -0.01
CA SER A 205 -19.67 0.58 -1.31
C SER A 205 -20.36 1.31 -2.48
N LEU A 206 -19.57 1.66 -3.50
CA LEU A 206 -20.04 2.26 -4.76
C LEU A 206 -21.06 1.35 -5.47
N GLU A 207 -20.87 0.04 -5.37
CA GLU A 207 -21.66 -1.00 -6.02
C GLU A 207 -23.11 -1.05 -5.51
N THR A 208 -23.31 -0.94 -4.19
CA THR A 208 -24.66 -0.89 -3.59
C THR A 208 -25.41 0.37 -4.01
N PHE A 209 -24.71 1.48 -4.26
CA PHE A 209 -25.31 2.74 -4.68
C PHE A 209 -25.63 2.80 -6.19
N THR A 210 -24.79 2.19 -7.03
CA THR A 210 -25.06 2.15 -8.48
C THR A 210 -26.28 1.30 -8.80
N ASN A 211 -26.51 0.21 -8.07
CA ASN A 211 -27.68 -0.65 -8.29
C ASN A 211 -28.98 0.05 -7.87
N SER A 212 -28.98 0.81 -6.77
CA SER A 212 -30.18 1.51 -6.30
C SER A 212 -30.57 2.71 -7.16
N LEU A 213 -29.61 3.41 -7.76
CA LEU A 213 -29.89 4.52 -8.71
C LEU A 213 -30.49 4.10 -10.05
N VAL A 214 -30.35 2.81 -10.38
CA VAL A 214 -30.99 2.20 -11.56
C VAL A 214 -32.43 1.81 -11.24
N GLU A 215 -32.73 1.52 -9.96
CA GLU A 215 -34.00 0.93 -9.53
C GLU A 215 -35.00 1.93 -8.90
N GLU A 216 -34.56 3.04 -8.30
CA GLU A 216 -35.45 3.99 -7.61
C GLU A 216 -35.48 5.38 -8.26
N GLN A 217 -36.70 5.91 -8.45
CA GLN A 217 -36.90 7.33 -8.72
C GLN A 217 -36.50 8.12 -7.48
N VAL A 218 -35.54 9.03 -7.62
CA VAL A 218 -35.07 9.86 -6.51
C VAL A 218 -36.22 10.76 -6.06
N SER A 219 -36.62 10.64 -4.79
CA SER A 219 -37.66 11.50 -4.22
C SER A 219 -37.20 12.98 -4.24
N ASN A 220 -38.10 13.90 -4.62
CA ASN A 220 -37.85 15.35 -4.69
C ASN A 220 -36.74 15.80 -5.66
N GLY A 221 -36.76 15.34 -6.92
CA GLY A 221 -35.78 15.70 -7.97
C GLY A 221 -35.56 17.22 -8.19
N SER A 222 -36.58 18.05 -7.96
CA SER A 222 -36.51 19.51 -8.07
C SER A 222 -35.95 20.22 -6.83
N ALA A 223 -35.63 19.50 -5.75
CA ALA A 223 -35.06 20.09 -4.56
C ALA A 223 -33.68 20.68 -4.85
N LYS A 224 -33.40 21.85 -4.28
CA LYS A 224 -32.08 22.48 -4.37
C LYS A 224 -31.07 21.71 -3.52
N ILE A 225 -29.91 21.44 -4.09
CA ILE A 225 -28.79 20.76 -3.44
C ILE A 225 -27.50 21.51 -3.74
N THR A 226 -26.56 21.45 -2.79
CA THR A 226 -25.18 21.87 -3.00
C THR A 226 -24.24 20.67 -2.85
N TRP A 227 -23.20 20.64 -3.67
CA TRP A 227 -22.16 19.62 -3.60
C TRP A 227 -20.81 20.23 -3.92
N SER A 228 -19.73 19.60 -3.43
CA SER A 228 -18.37 20.04 -3.74
C SER A 228 -17.70 19.10 -4.73
N GLN A 229 -16.79 19.63 -5.56
CA GLN A 229 -15.91 18.83 -6.41
C GLN A 229 -14.51 19.42 -6.45
N TRP A 230 -13.51 18.56 -6.58
CA TRP A 230 -12.16 18.94 -6.93
C TRP A 230 -12.04 19.14 -8.44
N MET A 231 -11.55 20.31 -8.82
CA MET A 231 -11.25 20.69 -10.20
C MET A 231 -9.73 20.86 -10.33
N ASN A 232 -9.16 20.51 -11.47
CA ASN A 232 -7.76 20.74 -11.75
C ASN A 232 -7.63 21.92 -12.73
N GLU A 233 -7.29 23.09 -12.21
CA GLU A 233 -7.12 24.32 -13.00
C GLU A 233 -5.62 24.66 -13.02
N CYS A 234 -5.02 24.68 -14.21
CA CYS A 234 -3.61 25.03 -14.41
C CYS A 234 -2.62 24.22 -13.53
N GLY A 235 -2.92 22.94 -13.27
CA GLY A 235 -2.06 22.06 -12.47
C GLY A 235 -2.22 22.22 -10.96
N ARG A 236 -3.17 23.03 -10.50
CA ARG A 236 -3.56 23.13 -9.08
C ARG A 236 -4.96 22.55 -8.89
N ALA A 237 -5.06 21.61 -7.94
CA ALA A 237 -6.33 21.05 -7.55
C ALA A 237 -7.03 21.99 -6.56
N GLU A 238 -8.20 22.50 -6.94
CA GLU A 238 -9.03 23.37 -6.10
C GLU A 238 -10.39 22.73 -5.87
N LYS A 239 -10.87 22.79 -4.62
CA LYS A 239 -12.19 22.31 -4.26
C LYS A 239 -13.20 23.44 -4.44
N LYS A 240 -14.13 23.26 -5.37
CA LYS A 240 -15.20 24.23 -5.68
C LYS A 240 -16.55 23.69 -5.23
N GLU A 241 -17.42 24.61 -4.84
CA GLU A 241 -18.81 24.30 -4.50
C GLU A 241 -19.72 24.61 -5.68
N PHE A 242 -20.68 23.73 -5.92
CA PHE A 242 -21.68 23.81 -6.98
C PHE A 242 -23.07 23.71 -6.36
N SER A 243 -24.04 24.31 -7.02
CA SER A 243 -25.45 24.29 -6.64
C SER A 243 -26.31 23.94 -7.84
N GLY A 244 -27.37 23.16 -7.62
CA GLY A 244 -28.29 22.74 -8.66
C GLY A 244 -29.49 22.01 -8.08
N THR A 245 -30.15 21.21 -8.89
CA THR A 245 -31.21 20.30 -8.44
C THR A 245 -30.68 18.91 -8.12
N VAL A 246 -31.46 18.12 -7.37
CA VAL A 246 -31.14 16.71 -7.12
C VAL A 246 -31.04 15.94 -8.44
N ASP A 247 -31.91 16.21 -9.40
CA ASP A 247 -31.86 15.59 -10.73
C ASP A 247 -30.55 15.91 -11.48
N GLU A 248 -30.11 17.17 -11.45
CA GLU A 248 -28.83 17.58 -12.06
C GLU A 248 -27.64 16.86 -11.42
N ALA A 249 -27.64 16.75 -10.09
CA ALA A 249 -26.60 16.04 -9.34
C ALA A 249 -26.59 14.53 -9.65
N VAL A 250 -27.76 13.91 -9.82
CA VAL A 250 -27.91 12.49 -10.19
C VAL A 250 -27.46 12.26 -11.64
N LEU A 251 -27.82 13.14 -12.57
CA LEU A 251 -27.36 13.07 -13.96
C LEU A 251 -25.84 13.21 -14.05
N LEU A 252 -25.28 14.16 -13.30
CA LEU A 252 -23.84 14.33 -13.20
C LEU A 252 -23.18 13.07 -12.65
N LEU A 253 -23.73 12.46 -11.60
CA LEU A 253 -23.21 11.21 -11.07
C LEU A 253 -23.24 10.08 -12.11
N LYS A 254 -24.39 9.88 -12.78
CA LYS A 254 -24.54 8.85 -13.84
C LYS A 254 -23.47 9.03 -14.94
N SER A 255 -23.21 10.27 -15.36
CA SER A 255 -22.18 10.58 -16.36
C SER A 255 -20.74 10.28 -15.90
N ARG A 256 -20.49 10.22 -14.58
CA ARG A 256 -19.15 10.03 -14.00
C ARG A 256 -18.90 8.59 -13.54
N VAL A 257 -19.96 7.82 -13.27
CA VAL A 257 -19.87 6.42 -12.84
C VAL A 257 -19.16 5.58 -13.89
N GLU A 258 -19.47 5.73 -15.18
CA GLU A 258 -18.80 4.97 -16.24
C GLU A 258 -17.28 5.19 -16.24
N CYS A 259 -16.85 6.46 -16.18
CA CYS A 259 -15.44 6.83 -16.06
C CYS A 259 -14.79 6.24 -14.80
N LEU A 260 -15.50 6.23 -13.66
CA LEU A 260 -14.99 5.64 -12.43
C LEU A 260 -14.86 4.11 -12.54
N LEU A 261 -15.85 3.42 -13.10
CA LEU A 261 -15.82 1.97 -13.29
C LEU A 261 -14.65 1.57 -14.19
N PHE A 262 -14.44 2.28 -15.30
CA PHE A 262 -13.29 2.06 -16.17
C PHE A 262 -11.97 2.33 -15.44
N HIS A 263 -11.87 3.43 -14.68
CA HIS A 263 -10.68 3.74 -13.87
C HIS A 263 -10.36 2.65 -12.83
N VAL A 264 -11.38 2.13 -12.13
CA VAL A 264 -11.25 1.03 -11.18
C VAL A 264 -10.82 -0.27 -11.87
N TYR A 265 -11.41 -0.56 -13.04
CA TYR A 265 -11.02 -1.72 -13.85
C TYR A 265 -9.55 -1.64 -14.26
N ILE A 266 -9.12 -0.53 -14.86
CA ILE A 266 -7.73 -0.32 -15.28
C ILE A 266 -6.77 -0.44 -14.09
N LYS A 267 -7.10 0.18 -12.95
CA LYS A 267 -6.31 0.07 -11.72
C LYS A 267 -6.09 -1.40 -11.33
N ARG A 268 -7.16 -2.20 -11.32
CA ARG A 268 -7.09 -3.63 -10.95
C ARG A 268 -6.29 -4.44 -11.97
N GLU A 269 -6.57 -4.27 -13.25
CA GLU A 269 -5.90 -5.01 -14.32
C GLU A 269 -4.39 -4.71 -14.37
N GLN A 270 -4.01 -3.44 -14.23
CA GLN A 270 -2.59 -3.03 -14.22
C GLN A 270 -1.87 -3.57 -12.99
N SER A 271 -2.49 -3.51 -11.81
CA SER A 271 -1.88 -4.09 -10.61
C SER A 271 -1.77 -5.60 -10.71
N ARG A 272 -2.79 -6.30 -11.24
CA ARG A 272 -2.74 -7.76 -11.44
C ARG A 272 -1.61 -8.13 -12.40
N TYR A 273 -1.46 -7.38 -13.49
CA TYR A 273 -0.39 -7.60 -14.47
C TYR A 273 1.00 -7.35 -13.87
N PHE A 274 1.15 -6.29 -13.06
CA PHE A 274 2.39 -6.00 -12.35
C PHE A 274 2.77 -7.13 -11.37
N GLU A 275 1.84 -7.59 -10.53
CA GLU A 275 2.08 -8.70 -9.61
C GLU A 275 2.43 -9.99 -10.35
N LYS A 276 1.75 -10.29 -11.47
CA LYS A 276 2.07 -11.42 -12.34
C LYS A 276 3.50 -11.34 -12.89
N LEU A 277 3.92 -10.18 -13.40
CA LEU A 277 5.26 -10.07 -13.98
C LEU A 277 6.37 -10.23 -12.94
N LYS A 278 6.15 -9.83 -11.69
CA LYS A 278 7.11 -10.06 -10.59
C LYS A 278 7.33 -11.53 -10.28
N THR A 279 6.35 -12.41 -10.53
CA THR A 279 6.50 -13.85 -10.33
C THR A 279 7.06 -14.58 -11.55
N GLU A 280 7.05 -13.92 -12.72
CA GLU A 280 7.56 -14.44 -14.00
C GLU A 280 8.96 -13.91 -14.36
N VAL A 281 9.71 -13.38 -13.38
CA VAL A 281 11.09 -12.94 -13.62
C VAL A 281 11.99 -14.15 -13.91
N THR A 282 12.88 -13.99 -14.88
CA THR A 282 13.84 -15.02 -15.29
C THR A 282 15.24 -14.41 -15.37
N ASP A 283 16.25 -15.19 -15.78
CA ASP A 283 17.59 -14.63 -16.03
C ASP A 283 17.62 -13.69 -17.25
N GLU A 284 16.60 -13.78 -18.11
CA GLU A 284 16.45 -12.97 -19.34
C GLU A 284 15.42 -11.84 -19.18
N LYS A 285 14.53 -11.94 -18.18
CA LYS A 285 13.37 -11.04 -18.01
C LYS A 285 13.36 -10.40 -16.64
N VAL A 286 13.35 -9.07 -16.63
CA VAL A 286 13.23 -8.26 -15.39
C VAL A 286 12.01 -7.35 -15.41
N VAL A 287 11.58 -6.95 -14.22
CA VAL A 287 10.56 -5.92 -14.02
C VAL A 287 11.22 -4.71 -13.38
N LEU A 288 11.01 -3.54 -13.96
CA LEU A 288 11.50 -2.26 -13.48
C LEU A 288 10.31 -1.40 -13.07
N GLN A 289 10.30 -0.83 -11.87
CA GLN A 289 9.36 0.23 -11.50
C GLN A 289 10.15 1.53 -11.31
N VAL A 290 9.68 2.64 -11.87
CA VAL A 290 10.30 3.96 -11.75
C VAL A 290 9.28 5.02 -11.32
N ASP A 291 9.75 6.04 -10.59
CA ASP A 291 8.95 7.22 -10.23
C ASP A 291 9.84 8.42 -9.88
N PHE A 292 9.26 9.62 -9.88
CA PHE A 292 9.83 10.78 -9.21
C PHE A 292 9.25 10.89 -7.80
N ALA A 293 10.11 10.88 -6.80
CA ALA A 293 9.67 11.21 -5.46
C ALA A 293 9.49 12.73 -5.32
N GLU A 294 8.73 13.14 -4.29
CA GLU A 294 8.68 14.54 -3.86
C GLU A 294 10.10 15.09 -3.67
N ASN A 295 10.33 16.37 -3.95
CA ASN A 295 11.64 16.97 -3.77
C ASN A 295 12.05 16.93 -2.28
N PHE A 296 13.35 16.77 -2.03
CA PHE A 296 13.92 16.88 -0.70
C PHE A 296 14.39 18.31 -0.47
N SER A 297 13.81 19.00 0.51
CA SER A 297 14.32 20.29 0.95
C SER A 297 15.54 20.07 1.83
N MET A 298 16.71 20.53 1.36
CA MET A 298 17.93 20.56 2.14
C MET A 298 17.80 21.66 3.19
N LYS A 299 17.64 21.25 4.44
CA LYS A 299 17.50 22.14 5.61
C LYS A 299 18.59 21.81 6.61
N GLU A 300 18.96 22.79 7.41
CA GLU A 300 19.97 22.65 8.45
C GLU A 300 19.31 22.61 9.83
N GLN A 301 19.97 21.94 10.77
CA GLN A 301 19.58 22.03 12.18
C GLN A 301 19.84 23.46 12.65
N ASP A 302 18.88 24.02 13.40
CA ASP A 302 18.92 25.39 13.93
C ASP A 302 19.02 26.49 12.83
N GLU A 303 18.46 26.23 11.64
CA GLU A 303 18.35 27.24 10.57
C GLU A 303 17.57 28.47 11.06
N ILE A 304 18.08 29.68 10.76
CA ILE A 304 17.38 30.92 11.09
C ILE A 304 16.02 30.98 10.38
N GLN A 305 15.05 31.69 10.95
CA GLN A 305 13.68 31.76 10.39
C GLN A 305 13.63 32.18 8.92
N GLN A 306 14.52 33.06 8.46
CA GLN A 306 14.57 33.50 7.07
C GLN A 306 15.12 32.42 6.11
N ALA A 307 16.02 31.54 6.59
CA ALA A 307 16.59 30.47 5.78
C ALA A 307 15.55 29.38 5.43
N HIS A 308 14.50 29.24 6.25
CA HIS A 308 13.40 28.30 6.03
C HIS A 308 12.69 28.47 4.68
N TRP A 309 12.64 29.70 4.16
CA TRP A 309 11.98 30.04 2.90
C TRP A 309 12.88 29.88 1.67
N ASN A 310 14.20 29.74 1.87
CA ASN A 310 15.22 29.69 0.81
C ASN A 310 15.86 28.30 0.68
N SER A 311 15.25 27.24 1.24
CA SER A 311 15.82 25.90 1.20
C SER A 311 15.96 25.39 -0.24
N LYS A 312 17.18 25.03 -0.64
CA LYS A 312 17.44 24.41 -1.94
C LYS A 312 16.75 23.05 -1.99
N SER A 313 16.01 22.82 -3.08
CA SER A 313 15.31 21.56 -3.31
C SER A 313 16.18 20.63 -4.15
N LEU A 314 16.17 19.35 -3.79
CA LEU A 314 16.85 18.26 -4.48
C LEU A 314 15.78 17.34 -5.09
N SER A 315 15.84 17.09 -6.40
CA SER A 315 14.99 16.08 -7.03
C SER A 315 15.54 14.69 -6.75
N ILE A 316 14.66 13.69 -6.65
CA ILE A 316 15.06 12.29 -6.45
C ILE A 316 14.24 11.42 -7.41
N PHE A 317 14.91 10.88 -8.43
CA PHE A 317 14.36 9.80 -9.24
C PHE A 317 14.59 8.47 -8.53
N THR A 318 13.62 7.57 -8.54
CA THR A 318 13.72 6.29 -7.84
C THR A 318 13.33 5.14 -8.73
N ALA A 319 13.99 4.01 -8.53
CA ALA A 319 13.71 2.80 -9.27
C ALA A 319 13.86 1.56 -8.40
N PHE A 320 13.14 0.52 -8.77
CA PHE A 320 13.31 -0.82 -8.22
C PHE A 320 13.27 -1.86 -9.33
N VAL A 321 14.26 -2.75 -9.33
CA VAL A 321 14.38 -3.85 -10.29
C VAL A 321 14.09 -5.16 -9.58
N TRP A 322 13.08 -5.90 -10.05
CA TRP A 322 12.88 -7.30 -9.70
C TRP A 322 13.61 -8.18 -10.71
N SER A 323 14.49 -9.04 -10.22
CA SER A 323 15.17 -10.06 -11.01
C SER A 323 15.12 -11.41 -10.31
N LYS A 324 15.54 -12.47 -11.00
CA LYS A 324 15.57 -13.83 -10.45
C LYS A 324 16.66 -14.01 -9.38
N THR A 325 17.80 -13.33 -9.52
CA THR A 325 18.96 -13.49 -8.64
C THR A 325 18.90 -12.53 -7.46
N GLU A 326 18.79 -11.24 -7.72
CA GLU A 326 18.76 -10.18 -6.71
C GLU A 326 17.89 -8.99 -7.14
N ASN A 327 17.28 -8.31 -6.16
CA ASN A 327 16.51 -7.10 -6.41
C ASN A 327 17.34 -5.86 -6.12
N PHE A 328 17.22 -4.84 -6.97
CA PHE A 328 18.03 -3.62 -6.86
C PHE A 328 17.15 -2.42 -6.54
N SER A 329 17.54 -1.65 -5.52
CA SER A 329 16.87 -0.41 -5.12
C SER A 329 17.73 0.79 -5.50
N PHE A 330 17.15 1.76 -6.20
CA PHE A 330 17.84 2.98 -6.64
C PHE A 330 17.20 4.23 -6.05
N SER A 331 18.07 5.15 -5.63
CA SER A 331 17.73 6.52 -5.29
C SER A 331 18.72 7.44 -5.99
N LEU A 332 18.26 8.14 -7.02
CA LEU A 332 19.07 8.94 -7.92
C LEU A 332 18.80 10.44 -7.69
N PRO A 333 19.48 11.08 -6.73
CA PRO A 333 19.31 12.50 -6.49
C PRO A 333 19.91 13.36 -7.61
N SER A 334 19.29 14.52 -7.87
CA SER A 334 19.77 15.52 -8.82
C SER A 334 19.52 16.93 -8.30
N SER A 335 20.43 17.85 -8.63
CA SER A 335 20.21 19.29 -8.44
C SER A 335 19.24 19.88 -9.46
N ASP A 336 18.98 19.19 -10.57
CA ASP A 336 17.95 19.55 -11.55
C ASP A 336 16.56 19.10 -11.06
N VAL A 337 15.61 20.04 -11.00
CA VAL A 337 14.23 19.83 -10.51
C VAL A 337 13.16 19.95 -11.61
N THR A 338 13.57 19.95 -12.87
CA THR A 338 12.65 20.10 -14.03
C THR A 338 11.77 18.88 -14.25
N HIS A 339 12.26 17.70 -13.87
CA HIS A 339 11.61 16.40 -14.06
C HIS A 339 11.24 16.14 -15.53
N ASP A 340 12.05 16.60 -16.48
CA ASP A 340 11.78 16.43 -17.91
C ASP A 340 12.26 15.08 -18.47
N THR A 341 12.05 14.87 -19.78
CA THR A 341 12.47 13.62 -20.44
C THR A 341 13.98 13.43 -20.46
N PHE A 342 14.78 14.49 -20.41
CA PHE A 342 16.25 14.40 -20.42
C PHE A 342 16.78 13.91 -19.07
N VAL A 343 16.18 14.37 -17.97
CA VAL A 343 16.44 13.84 -16.62
C VAL A 343 16.03 12.37 -16.55
N VAL A 344 14.84 12.02 -17.05
CA VAL A 344 14.38 10.62 -17.11
C VAL A 344 15.34 9.74 -17.91
N ASN A 345 15.81 10.21 -19.07
CA ASN A 345 16.76 9.45 -19.87
C ASN A 345 18.06 9.21 -19.10
N SER A 346 18.63 10.25 -18.49
CA SER A 346 19.88 10.13 -17.72
C SER A 346 19.74 9.15 -16.56
N ALA A 347 18.58 9.16 -15.88
CA ALA A 347 18.27 8.18 -14.84
C ALA A 347 18.17 6.75 -15.41
N LEU A 348 17.47 6.56 -16.54
CA LEU A 348 17.35 5.26 -17.20
C LEU A 348 18.71 4.74 -17.66
N GLU A 349 19.59 5.57 -18.21
CA GLU A 349 20.95 5.16 -18.60
C GLU A 349 21.74 4.62 -17.40
N ILE A 350 21.69 5.29 -16.24
CA ILE A 350 22.34 4.81 -15.00
C ILE A 350 21.78 3.43 -14.59
N ILE A 351 20.45 3.27 -14.60
CA ILE A 351 19.79 2.03 -14.19
C ILE A 351 20.11 0.89 -15.17
N LEU A 352 19.98 1.15 -16.48
CA LEU A 352 20.17 0.14 -17.52
C LEU A 352 21.63 -0.30 -17.63
N ASN A 353 22.59 0.61 -17.51
CA ASN A 353 24.02 0.24 -17.45
C ASN A 353 24.33 -0.65 -16.25
N HIS A 354 23.68 -0.41 -15.10
CA HIS A 354 23.83 -1.30 -13.94
C HIS A 354 23.20 -2.67 -14.20
N VAL A 355 22.00 -2.72 -14.78
CA VAL A 355 21.32 -3.97 -15.13
C VAL A 355 22.16 -4.77 -16.12
N GLU A 356 22.70 -4.17 -17.16
CA GLU A 356 23.57 -4.85 -18.14
C GLU A 356 24.86 -5.37 -17.49
N SER A 357 25.45 -4.61 -16.57
CA SER A 357 26.69 -5.01 -15.88
C SER A 357 26.48 -6.18 -14.92
N VAL A 358 25.35 -6.25 -14.23
CA VAL A 358 25.11 -7.23 -13.15
C VAL A 358 24.25 -8.41 -13.63
N LEU A 359 23.40 -8.19 -14.63
CA LEU A 359 22.48 -9.16 -15.21
C LEU A 359 22.68 -9.24 -16.75
N PRO A 360 23.81 -9.78 -17.23
CA PRO A 360 24.20 -9.72 -18.64
C PRO A 360 23.31 -10.52 -19.60
N ASN A 361 22.47 -11.42 -19.08
CA ASN A 361 21.57 -12.24 -19.90
C ASN A 361 20.20 -11.57 -20.15
N VAL A 362 19.95 -10.39 -19.57
CA VAL A 362 18.66 -9.71 -19.70
C VAL A 362 18.44 -9.26 -21.13
N THR A 363 17.36 -9.76 -21.72
CA THR A 363 16.90 -9.39 -23.07
C THR A 363 15.49 -8.79 -23.05
N GLU A 364 14.73 -8.91 -21.95
CA GLU A 364 13.39 -8.36 -21.80
C GLU A 364 13.27 -7.49 -20.54
N ILE A 365 12.81 -6.25 -20.70
CA ILE A 365 12.56 -5.32 -19.59
C ILE A 365 11.11 -4.85 -19.62
N ASN A 366 10.37 -5.16 -18.56
CA ASN A 366 9.02 -4.63 -18.35
C ASN A 366 9.07 -3.48 -17.34
N CYS A 367 9.08 -2.24 -17.84
CA CYS A 367 9.04 -1.04 -17.03
C CYS A 367 7.60 -0.68 -16.62
N PHE A 368 7.45 -0.13 -15.41
CA PHE A 368 6.22 0.40 -14.84
C PHE A 368 6.47 1.80 -14.29
N SER A 369 5.62 2.76 -14.64
CA SER A 369 5.63 4.10 -14.07
C SER A 369 4.23 4.61 -13.77
N ASP A 370 4.15 5.76 -13.11
CA ASP A 370 2.93 6.55 -13.10
C ASP A 370 2.60 7.08 -14.51
N GLY A 371 1.37 7.58 -14.67
CA GLY A 371 0.89 8.13 -15.94
C GLY A 371 1.17 9.62 -16.14
N ALA A 372 2.22 10.21 -15.54
CA ALA A 372 2.48 11.64 -15.64
C ALA A 372 2.77 12.07 -17.08
N ALA A 373 1.92 12.96 -17.60
CA ALA A 373 1.99 13.45 -18.98
C ALA A 373 3.26 14.26 -19.27
N SER A 374 3.77 15.00 -18.28
CA SER A 374 5.00 15.79 -18.41
C SER A 374 6.28 14.95 -18.40
N GLN A 375 6.20 13.70 -17.95
CA GLN A 375 7.36 12.85 -17.67
C GLN A 375 7.37 11.65 -18.62
N PHE A 376 6.50 10.67 -18.37
CA PHE A 376 6.54 9.36 -19.02
C PHE A 376 5.51 9.24 -20.15
N LYS A 377 4.30 9.78 -19.96
CA LYS A 377 3.16 9.51 -20.85
C LYS A 377 3.06 10.50 -21.99
N GLN A 378 4.13 10.59 -22.78
CA GLN A 378 4.27 11.55 -23.89
C GLN A 378 5.06 11.02 -25.08
N ARG A 379 4.86 11.62 -26.25
CA ARG A 379 5.50 11.20 -27.52
C ARG A 379 7.02 11.16 -27.48
N TYR A 380 7.65 12.12 -26.80
CA TYR A 380 9.11 12.23 -26.72
C TYR A 380 9.71 11.07 -25.93
N HIS A 381 9.08 10.74 -24.80
CA HIS A 381 9.46 9.58 -24.03
C HIS A 381 9.30 8.30 -24.86
N PHE A 382 8.20 8.12 -25.58
CA PHE A 382 8.00 6.93 -26.42
C PHE A 382 9.04 6.80 -27.53
N ARG A 383 9.44 7.91 -28.17
CA ARG A 383 10.55 7.92 -29.13
C ARG A 383 11.88 7.58 -28.46
N ASN A 384 12.10 8.03 -27.23
CA ASN A 384 13.29 7.65 -26.48
C ASN A 384 13.34 6.13 -26.21
N LEU A 385 12.21 5.52 -25.83
CA LEU A 385 12.13 4.08 -25.59
C LEU A 385 12.60 3.25 -26.78
N THR A 386 12.32 3.69 -28.01
CA THR A 386 12.75 2.96 -29.20
C THR A 386 14.22 3.14 -29.51
N SER A 387 14.80 4.30 -29.19
CA SER A 387 16.26 4.48 -29.23
C SER A 387 16.92 3.51 -28.26
N ILE A 388 16.46 3.49 -27.00
CA ILE A 388 16.98 2.63 -25.94
C ILE A 388 16.89 1.15 -26.34
N ALA A 389 15.70 0.70 -26.78
CA ALA A 389 15.48 -0.69 -27.16
C ALA A 389 16.39 -1.15 -28.29
N ASN A 390 16.60 -0.31 -29.30
CA ASN A 390 17.46 -0.62 -30.45
C ASN A 390 18.94 -0.59 -30.10
N GLU A 391 19.40 0.44 -29.38
CA GLU A 391 20.80 0.58 -28.98
C GLU A 391 21.27 -0.57 -28.09
N ARG A 392 20.37 -1.09 -27.25
CA ARG A 392 20.66 -2.14 -26.26
C ARG A 392 20.21 -3.52 -26.69
N ASN A 393 19.53 -3.63 -27.84
CA ASN A 393 18.96 -4.86 -28.37
C ASN A 393 18.09 -5.61 -27.33
N ILE A 394 17.14 -4.90 -26.72
CA ILE A 394 16.23 -5.42 -25.68
C ILE A 394 14.75 -5.33 -26.10
N ASP A 395 13.93 -6.31 -25.73
CA ASP A 395 12.46 -6.22 -25.77
C ASP A 395 11.99 -5.32 -24.63
N LEU A 396 11.77 -4.05 -24.94
CA LEU A 396 11.35 -3.04 -23.99
C LEU A 396 9.83 -2.82 -24.02
N ARG A 397 9.21 -2.97 -22.85
CA ARG A 397 7.79 -2.73 -22.62
C ARG A 397 7.62 -1.73 -21.49
N TRP A 398 6.75 -0.75 -21.69
CA TRP A 398 6.42 0.27 -20.71
C TRP A 398 4.93 0.20 -20.36
N ASN A 399 4.66 0.05 -19.07
CA ASN A 399 3.33 -0.08 -18.50
C ASN A 399 3.05 1.14 -17.62
N PHE A 400 1.79 1.59 -17.63
CA PHE A 400 1.37 2.71 -16.80
C PHE A 400 0.37 2.24 -15.76
N PHE A 401 0.60 2.56 -14.49
CA PHE A 401 -0.45 2.43 -13.50
C PHE A 401 -1.59 3.41 -13.79
N ALA A 402 -2.79 3.08 -13.31
CA ALA A 402 -3.90 4.03 -13.35
C ALA A 402 -3.53 5.32 -12.61
N THR A 403 -4.05 6.46 -13.07
CA THR A 403 -3.75 7.78 -12.51
C THR A 403 -3.93 7.80 -10.99
N SER A 404 -2.91 8.30 -10.28
CA SER A 404 -2.86 8.33 -8.80
C SER A 404 -2.83 6.97 -8.08
N HIS A 405 -2.59 5.87 -8.80
CA HIS A 405 -2.51 4.51 -8.24
C HIS A 405 -1.15 3.81 -8.48
N GLY A 406 -0.12 4.54 -8.92
CA GLY A 406 1.23 3.99 -9.12
C GLY A 406 2.08 3.86 -7.86
N LYS A 407 1.54 4.22 -6.68
CA LYS A 407 2.28 4.18 -5.42
C LYS A 407 2.74 2.77 -5.08
N GLY A 408 4.01 2.61 -4.74
CA GLY A 408 4.64 1.30 -4.58
C GLY A 408 5.94 1.32 -3.80
N VAL A 409 6.84 0.39 -4.13
CA VAL A 409 8.12 0.22 -3.45
C VAL A 409 9.03 1.45 -3.63
N VAL A 410 8.93 2.10 -4.78
CA VAL A 410 9.69 3.31 -5.16
C VAL A 410 9.47 4.46 -4.18
N ASP A 411 8.23 4.69 -3.73
CA ASP A 411 7.93 5.64 -2.64
C ASP A 411 8.62 5.26 -1.33
N GLY A 412 8.63 3.96 -1.01
CA GLY A 412 9.23 3.43 0.21
C GLY A 412 10.74 3.60 0.25
N ILE A 413 11.43 3.35 -0.86
CA ILE A 413 12.88 3.53 -1.01
C ILE A 413 13.25 4.97 -0.68
N VAL A 414 12.59 5.94 -1.30
CA VAL A 414 12.90 7.36 -1.07
C VAL A 414 12.48 7.80 0.34
N GLY A 415 11.36 7.30 0.85
CA GLY A 415 10.96 7.55 2.24
C GLY A 415 12.01 7.09 3.25
N VAL A 416 12.66 5.94 3.00
CA VAL A 416 13.79 5.43 3.79
C VAL A 416 15.01 6.35 3.63
N VAL A 417 15.46 6.63 2.41
CA VAL A 417 16.68 7.43 2.16
C VAL A 417 16.54 8.83 2.76
N LYS A 418 15.42 9.53 2.50
CA LYS A 418 15.15 10.86 3.09
C LYS A 418 15.15 10.82 4.61
N ARG A 419 14.61 9.76 5.22
CA ARG A 419 14.61 9.60 6.68
C ARG A 419 16.02 9.39 7.22
N LEU A 420 16.85 8.56 6.56
CA LEU A 420 18.23 8.33 6.97
C LEU A 420 19.05 9.63 6.93
N VAL A 421 18.96 10.37 5.82
CA VAL A 421 19.62 11.68 5.68
C VAL A 421 19.07 12.68 6.69
N TRP A 422 17.75 12.78 6.85
CA TRP A 422 17.14 13.67 7.83
C TRP A 422 17.54 13.35 9.27
N SER A 423 17.68 12.07 9.61
CA SER A 423 18.12 11.64 10.94
C SER A 423 19.57 11.99 11.20
N ALA A 424 20.41 12.00 10.15
CA ALA A 424 21.78 12.47 10.23
C ALA A 424 21.82 13.99 10.47
N ILE A 425 21.01 14.75 9.72
CA ILE A 425 20.89 16.22 9.90
C ILE A 425 20.46 16.56 11.32
N LEU A 426 19.45 15.86 11.86
CA LEU A 426 19.00 16.05 13.25
C LEU A 426 20.04 15.63 14.31
N ALA A 427 21.05 14.86 13.92
CA ALA A 427 22.17 14.49 14.79
C ALA A 427 23.35 15.47 14.67
N GLY A 428 23.20 16.56 13.91
CA GLY A 428 24.22 17.59 13.70
C GLY A 428 25.04 17.45 12.41
N ASP A 429 24.78 16.44 11.55
CA ASP A 429 25.41 16.39 10.23
C ASP A 429 24.84 17.50 9.30
N VAL A 430 25.61 17.91 8.29
CA VAL A 430 25.22 18.98 7.36
C VAL A 430 24.94 18.41 5.97
N CYS A 431 23.87 18.88 5.32
CA CYS A 431 23.48 18.48 3.97
C CYS A 431 23.18 19.72 3.12
N ARG A 432 24.18 20.22 2.36
CA ARG A 432 24.07 21.45 1.55
C ARG A 432 24.11 21.19 0.05
N SER A 433 24.56 20.01 -0.36
CA SER A 433 24.71 19.63 -1.76
C SER A 433 24.21 18.21 -2.03
N VAL A 434 24.18 17.84 -3.32
CA VAL A 434 23.83 16.48 -3.76
C VAL A 434 24.86 15.48 -3.21
N GLU A 435 26.13 15.85 -3.21
CA GLU A 435 27.24 15.05 -2.72
C GLU A 435 27.12 14.79 -1.22
N ASP A 436 26.74 15.80 -0.43
CA ASP A 436 26.46 15.62 1.00
C ASP A 436 25.31 14.64 1.21
N PHE A 437 24.21 14.80 0.46
CA PHE A 437 23.05 13.91 0.54
C PHE A 437 23.46 12.46 0.28
N ILE A 438 24.23 12.22 -0.79
CA ILE A 438 24.73 10.89 -1.17
C ILE A 438 25.64 10.33 -0.09
N LYS A 439 26.58 11.13 0.41
CA LYS A 439 27.53 10.72 1.46
C LYS A 439 26.79 10.30 2.73
N LEU A 440 25.82 11.09 3.17
CA LEU A 440 25.01 10.81 4.36
C LEU A 440 24.14 9.56 4.16
N ALA A 441 23.54 9.38 2.98
CA ALA A 441 22.74 8.21 2.67
C ALA A 441 23.60 6.93 2.67
N ARG A 442 24.72 6.93 1.94
CA ARG A 442 25.64 5.78 1.83
C ARG A 442 26.29 5.40 3.17
N LYS A 443 26.52 6.37 4.07
CA LYS A 443 26.98 6.11 5.45
C LYS A 443 25.97 5.29 6.27
N LYS A 444 24.68 5.34 5.91
CA LYS A 444 23.59 4.74 6.67
C LYS A 444 22.96 3.52 5.99
N THR A 445 23.17 3.32 4.69
CA THR A 445 22.67 2.16 3.95
C THR A 445 23.60 1.81 2.78
N ASP A 446 23.87 0.52 2.62
CA ASP A 446 24.55 -0.11 1.49
C ASP A 446 23.57 -0.85 0.56
N LYS A 447 22.38 -1.19 1.06
CA LYS A 447 21.31 -1.89 0.31
C LYS A 447 20.61 -1.07 -0.78
N ILE A 448 20.84 0.25 -0.82
CA ILE A 448 20.22 1.15 -1.78
C ILE A 448 21.34 1.80 -2.58
N ILE A 449 21.29 1.65 -3.89
CA ILE A 449 22.22 2.29 -4.82
C ILE A 449 21.84 3.77 -4.89
N VAL A 450 22.63 4.60 -4.21
CA VAL A 450 22.44 6.04 -4.18
C VAL A 450 23.49 6.70 -5.07
N THR A 451 23.09 7.24 -6.22
CA THR A 451 24.02 7.79 -7.23
C THR A 451 23.47 9.07 -7.84
N GLU A 452 24.31 10.09 -7.99
CA GLU A 452 23.91 11.37 -8.59
C GLU A 452 23.52 11.21 -10.06
N ILE A 453 22.47 11.92 -10.50
CA ILE A 453 22.26 12.23 -11.92
C ILE A 453 22.96 13.56 -12.19
N LYS A 454 24.10 13.52 -12.88
CA LYS A 454 24.91 14.72 -13.07
C LYS A 454 24.31 15.64 -14.12
N ILE A 455 24.48 16.95 -13.94
CA ILE A 455 24.05 17.96 -14.92
C ILE A 455 24.70 17.71 -16.29
N ASP A 456 25.97 17.31 -16.33
CA ASP A 456 26.67 16.99 -17.58
C ASP A 456 26.05 15.79 -18.32
N GLU A 457 25.54 14.79 -17.59
CA GLU A 457 24.83 13.64 -18.17
C GLU A 457 23.46 14.06 -18.73
N ILE A 458 22.77 14.97 -18.03
CA ILE A 458 21.52 15.57 -18.51
C ILE A 458 21.76 16.37 -19.79
N GLN A 459 22.83 17.16 -19.86
CA GLN A 459 23.16 17.90 -21.08
C GLN A 459 23.54 16.97 -22.24
N LYS A 460 24.27 15.89 -22.00
CA LYS A 460 24.54 14.86 -23.02
C LYS A 460 23.24 14.21 -23.50
N SER A 461 22.34 13.83 -22.58
CA SER A 461 21.02 13.31 -22.90
C SER A 461 20.21 14.30 -23.75
N LYS A 462 20.27 15.60 -23.43
CA LYS A 462 19.60 16.66 -24.18
C LYS A 462 20.10 16.73 -25.62
N ILE A 463 21.42 16.79 -25.83
CA ILE A 463 22.03 16.85 -27.17
C ILE A 463 21.64 15.61 -28.01
N LYS A 464 21.69 14.41 -27.40
CA LYS A 464 21.29 13.15 -28.05
C LYS A 464 19.81 13.19 -28.45
N LEU A 465 18.94 13.50 -27.49
CA LEU A 465 17.49 13.38 -27.65
C LEU A 465 16.86 14.47 -28.48
N GLU A 466 17.36 15.71 -28.45
CA GLU A 466 16.83 16.79 -29.29
C GLU A 466 16.90 16.45 -30.78
N ASN A 467 17.93 15.74 -31.23
CA ASN A 467 18.02 15.28 -32.61
C ASN A 467 17.01 14.17 -32.92
N ILE A 468 16.80 13.25 -31.98
CA ILE A 468 15.83 12.16 -32.12
C ILE A 468 14.39 12.69 -32.07
N PHE A 469 14.14 13.73 -31.27
CA PHE A 469 12.80 14.30 -31.06
C PHE A 469 12.30 15.13 -32.24
N LYS A 470 13.20 15.62 -33.11
CA LYS A 470 12.82 16.28 -34.38
C LYS A 470 11.98 15.37 -35.29
N THR A 471 12.20 14.06 -35.24
CA THR A 471 11.48 13.08 -36.06
C THR A 471 10.31 12.42 -35.32
N ALA A 472 10.04 12.81 -34.06
CA ALA A 472 9.00 12.18 -33.25
C ALA A 472 7.58 12.58 -33.71
N LYS A 473 6.86 11.67 -34.37
CA LYS A 473 5.44 11.89 -34.70
C LYS A 473 4.54 11.76 -33.46
N SER A 474 3.33 12.29 -33.60
CA SER A 474 2.33 12.25 -32.52
C SER A 474 1.75 10.84 -32.37
N VAL A 475 1.58 10.41 -31.13
CA VAL A 475 0.84 9.18 -30.80
C VAL A 475 -0.59 9.58 -30.40
N PRO A 476 -1.64 9.04 -31.05
CA PRO A 476 -3.02 9.39 -30.73
C PRO A 476 -3.38 9.03 -29.28
N GLU A 477 -4.00 9.95 -28.55
CA GLU A 477 -4.58 9.70 -27.21
C GLU A 477 -3.65 8.96 -26.21
N PRO A 478 -2.39 9.42 -26.02
CA PRO A 478 -1.41 8.68 -25.23
C PRO A 478 -1.87 8.54 -23.78
N GLN A 479 -2.67 9.49 -23.28
CA GLN A 479 -3.23 9.50 -21.93
C GLN A 479 -4.20 8.35 -21.63
N LYS A 480 -4.83 7.75 -22.65
CA LYS A 480 -5.74 6.61 -22.47
C LYS A 480 -5.03 5.26 -22.47
N MET A 481 -3.78 5.21 -22.93
CA MET A 481 -2.99 3.98 -23.05
C MET A 481 -2.37 3.60 -21.71
N HIS A 482 -2.27 2.32 -21.40
CA HIS A 482 -1.55 1.86 -20.21
C HIS A 482 -0.48 0.80 -20.52
N TYR A 483 -0.22 0.58 -21.80
CA TYR A 483 0.78 -0.34 -22.30
C TYR A 483 1.37 0.19 -23.60
N VAL A 484 2.69 0.15 -23.69
CA VAL A 484 3.49 0.49 -24.87
C VAL A 484 4.59 -0.55 -24.99
N LYS A 485 4.67 -1.25 -26.12
CA LYS A 485 5.76 -2.15 -26.46
C LYS A 485 6.49 -1.60 -27.68
N VAL A 486 7.81 -1.61 -27.62
CA VAL A 486 8.64 -1.31 -28.78
C VAL A 486 8.61 -2.49 -29.74
N VAL A 487 8.25 -2.25 -31.00
CA VAL A 487 8.26 -3.29 -32.05
C VAL A 487 9.52 -3.15 -32.90
N ASN A 488 9.82 -1.92 -33.33
CA ASN A 488 11.03 -1.53 -34.05
C ASN A 488 11.23 -0.02 -33.89
N GLU A 489 12.24 0.55 -34.57
CA GLU A 489 12.60 1.97 -34.46
C GLU A 489 11.43 2.95 -34.67
N ASN A 490 10.48 2.61 -35.54
CA ASN A 490 9.41 3.52 -35.97
C ASN A 490 8.01 2.95 -35.73
N GLU A 491 7.89 1.92 -34.89
CA GLU A 491 6.62 1.27 -34.60
C GLU A 491 6.49 0.86 -33.13
N LEU A 492 5.37 1.27 -32.53
CA LEU A 492 4.95 0.87 -31.19
C LEU A 492 3.70 0.01 -31.26
N GLU A 493 3.59 -0.94 -30.36
CA GLU A 493 2.35 -1.64 -30.05
C GLU A 493 1.77 -1.07 -28.76
N VAL A 494 0.53 -0.58 -28.80
CA VAL A 494 -0.11 0.12 -27.67
C VAL A 494 -1.48 -0.48 -27.35
N SER A 495 -1.90 -0.40 -26.09
CA SER A 495 -3.24 -0.80 -25.67
C SER A 495 -3.75 -0.02 -24.46
N TYR A 496 -5.07 -0.05 -24.26
CA TYR A 496 -5.73 0.60 -23.13
C TYR A 496 -5.31 0.02 -21.77
N TYR A 497 -4.99 -1.28 -21.72
CA TYR A 497 -4.43 -1.97 -20.56
C TYR A 497 -3.53 -3.12 -21.01
N SER A 498 -2.61 -3.58 -20.15
CA SER A 498 -1.50 -4.43 -20.55
C SER A 498 -1.89 -5.84 -20.99
N MET A 499 -2.97 -6.38 -20.42
CA MET A 499 -3.52 -7.68 -20.82
C MET A 499 -4.59 -7.58 -21.91
N CYS A 500 -4.77 -6.41 -22.53
CA CYS A 500 -5.77 -6.24 -23.58
C CYS A 500 -5.43 -7.11 -24.79
N ALA A 501 -6.41 -7.91 -25.24
CA ALA A 501 -6.29 -8.72 -26.45
C ALA A 501 -6.23 -7.84 -27.71
N GLN A 502 -6.94 -6.70 -27.70
CA GLN A 502 -6.90 -5.73 -28.79
C GLN A 502 -5.71 -4.79 -28.60
N ARG A 503 -4.67 -5.00 -29.42
CA ARG A 503 -3.49 -4.14 -29.46
C ARG A 503 -3.46 -3.38 -30.78
N LYS A 504 -3.09 -2.10 -30.71
CA LYS A 504 -2.99 -1.23 -31.88
C LYS A 504 -1.52 -1.01 -32.19
N ARG A 505 -1.14 -1.15 -33.47
CA ARG A 505 0.17 -0.72 -33.95
C ARG A 505 0.11 0.76 -34.34
N VAL A 506 1.07 1.52 -33.86
CA VAL A 506 1.23 2.94 -34.14
C VAL A 506 2.59 3.10 -34.79
N LYS A 507 2.58 3.41 -36.09
CA LYS A 507 3.77 3.86 -36.81
C LYS A 507 3.95 5.34 -36.57
N TYR A 508 5.17 5.75 -36.25
CA TYR A 508 5.49 7.14 -35.92
C TYR A 508 6.84 7.52 -36.50
#